data_AF-A0A554K987-F1
#
_entry.id   AF-A0A554K987-F1
#
_cell.length_a   1.000
_cell.length_b   1.000
_cell.length_c   1.000
_cell.angle_alpha   90.00
_cell.angle_beta   90.00
_cell.angle_gamma   90.00
#
_symmetry.space_group_name_H-M   'P 1'
#
loop_
_entity.id
_entity.type
_entity.pdbx_description
1 polymer ?
#
loop_
_entity_poly.entity_id
_entity_poly.type
_entity_poly.pdbx_seq_one_letter_code
_entity_poly.pdbx_strand_id
1 'polypeptide(L)'
;MADQKRSVGLVVTTVLPDGTRVAVLQIRGEINPANLPDGINESFPGGCQVTAHGRLKDYERNDDEALIREVSEELGSGVACRVRAQVDQKVVLTQVDDPSKPVATYHLELPWQFL
;
A
#
# COMPACT_ATOMS: atom_id res chain seq x y z
N MET A 1 -2.44 21.51 -16.20
CA MET A 1 -1.88 20.74 -15.07
C MET A 1 -2.06 19.28 -15.45
N ALA A 2 -1.01 18.46 -15.44
CA ALA A 2 -1.18 17.03 -15.65
C ALA A 2 -1.99 16.50 -14.48
N ASP A 3 -3.13 15.84 -14.73
CA ASP A 3 -3.91 15.17 -13.70
C ASP A 3 -2.96 14.21 -12.97
N GLN A 4 -2.62 14.51 -11.71
CA GLN A 4 -1.83 13.58 -10.92
C GLN A 4 -2.73 12.42 -10.54
N LYS A 5 -2.35 11.22 -11.00
CA LYS A 5 -3.09 10.01 -10.73
C LYS A 5 -3.10 9.72 -9.24
N ARG A 6 -4.25 9.24 -8.76
CA ARG A 6 -4.47 8.87 -7.36
C ARG A 6 -3.42 7.85 -6.91
N SER A 7 -2.85 8.10 -5.74
CA SER A 7 -2.03 7.13 -5.02
C SER A 7 -2.91 6.30 -4.10
N VAL A 8 -2.66 5.00 -4.05
CA VAL A 8 -3.37 4.06 -3.19
C VAL A 8 -2.41 3.42 -2.20
N GLY A 9 -2.88 3.14 -0.99
CA GLY A 9 -2.13 2.44 0.05
C GLY A 9 -3.00 1.40 0.75
N LEU A 10 -2.38 0.33 1.21
CA LEU A 10 -3.03 -0.72 2.00
C LEU A 10 -2.27 -0.92 3.30
N VAL A 11 -3.00 -0.90 4.41
CA VAL A 11 -2.54 -1.36 5.72
C VAL A 11 -3.23 -2.68 6.03
N VAL A 12 -2.46 -3.75 6.08
CA VAL A 12 -2.95 -5.06 6.50
C VAL A 12 -2.77 -5.21 8.00
N THR A 13 -3.83 -5.65 8.68
CA THR A 13 -3.72 -6.14 10.06
C THR A 13 -4.03 -7.62 10.12
N THR A 14 -3.59 -8.27 11.19
CA THR A 14 -3.99 -9.64 11.48
C THR A 14 -4.10 -9.88 12.97
N VAL A 15 -4.81 -10.94 13.34
CA VAL A 15 -4.92 -11.42 14.72
C VAL A 15 -4.17 -12.74 14.81
N LEU A 16 -3.09 -12.72 15.60
CA LEU A 16 -2.24 -13.89 15.86
C LEU A 16 -3.01 -14.97 16.67
N PRO A 17 -2.51 -16.23 16.72
CA PRO A 17 -3.17 -17.31 17.46
C PRO A 17 -3.41 -17.05 18.95
N ASP A 18 -2.61 -16.17 19.57
CA ASP A 18 -2.75 -15.75 20.96
C ASP A 18 -3.80 -14.64 21.17
N GLY A 19 -4.45 -14.18 20.10
CA GLY A 19 -5.42 -13.08 20.10
C GLY A 19 -4.80 -11.70 19.93
N THR A 20 -3.47 -11.59 19.84
CA THR A 20 -2.78 -10.31 19.65
C THR A 20 -3.04 -9.76 18.25
N ARG A 21 -3.51 -8.51 18.16
CA ARG A 21 -3.69 -7.80 16.89
C ARG A 21 -2.41 -7.07 16.51
N VAL A 22 -1.92 -7.31 15.30
CA VAL A 22 -0.70 -6.69 14.76
C VAL A 22 -0.97 -6.03 13.41
N ALA A 23 -0.22 -4.97 13.10
CA ALA A 23 -0.16 -4.37 11.78
C ALA A 23 1.07 -4.90 11.02
N VAL A 24 0.88 -5.28 9.77
CA VAL A 24 1.97 -5.77 8.91
C VAL A 24 2.51 -4.58 8.14
N LEU A 25 3.66 -4.08 8.56
CA LEU A 25 4.30 -2.94 7.92
C LEU A 25 5.51 -3.42 7.13
N GLN A 26 5.82 -2.71 6.06
CA GLN A 26 7.07 -2.94 5.35
C GLN A 26 8.17 -2.05 5.94
N ILE A 27 9.38 -2.58 5.98
CA ILE A 27 10.57 -1.77 6.18
C ILE A 27 10.85 -1.07 4.86
N ARG A 28 10.92 0.26 4.87
CA ARG A 28 11.25 1.02 3.68
C ARG A 28 12.70 0.73 3.28
N GLY A 29 12.91 0.34 2.03
CA GLY A 29 14.24 0.04 1.49
C GLY A 29 15.17 1.26 1.54
N GLU A 30 16.48 1.02 1.53
CA GLU A 30 17.46 2.08 1.38
C GLU A 30 17.26 2.78 0.03
N ILE A 31 17.15 4.11 0.04
CA ILE A 31 17.07 4.88 -1.20
C ILE A 31 18.35 4.67 -2.02
N ASN A 32 18.18 4.53 -3.33
CA ASN A 32 19.27 4.69 -4.29
C ASN A 32 19.39 6.19 -4.62
N PRO A 33 20.42 6.90 -4.11
CA PRO A 33 20.55 8.35 -4.29
C PRO A 33 20.70 8.74 -5.76
N ALA A 34 21.20 7.83 -6.61
CA ALA A 34 21.40 8.06 -8.03
C ALA A 34 20.09 8.26 -8.82
N ASN A 35 18.95 7.86 -8.25
CA ASN A 35 17.64 7.96 -8.88
C ASN A 35 16.79 9.11 -8.33
N LEU A 36 17.33 9.93 -7.43
CA LEU A 36 16.63 11.08 -6.89
C LEU A 36 16.95 12.35 -7.68
N PRO A 37 15.94 13.18 -8.00
CA PRO A 37 16.18 14.56 -8.41
C PRO A 37 17.02 15.29 -7.36
N ASP A 38 17.97 16.11 -7.82
CA ASP A 38 18.81 16.92 -6.94
C ASP A 38 17.96 17.68 -5.90
N GLY A 39 18.27 17.48 -4.62
CA GLY A 39 17.59 18.15 -3.51
C GLY A 39 16.43 17.40 -2.85
N ILE A 40 16.09 16.18 -3.30
CA ILE A 40 15.17 15.31 -2.54
C ILE A 40 15.97 14.55 -1.47
N ASN A 41 15.82 14.96 -0.21
CA ASN A 41 16.23 14.15 0.94
C ASN A 41 15.05 13.32 1.42
N GLU A 42 15.27 12.04 1.68
CA GLU A 42 14.25 11.19 2.30
C GLU A 42 14.00 11.63 3.74
N SER A 43 12.74 11.82 4.12
CA SER A 43 12.42 12.25 5.48
C SER A 43 12.66 11.17 6.54
N PHE A 44 12.57 9.86 6.20
CA PHE A 44 12.59 8.75 7.17
C PHE A 44 13.15 7.42 6.60
N PRO A 45 14.45 7.35 6.26
CA PRO A 45 15.09 6.09 5.87
C PRO A 45 15.02 5.06 7.01
N GLY A 46 14.73 3.79 6.69
CA GLY A 46 14.58 2.71 7.68
C GLY A 46 13.28 2.75 8.49
N GLY A 47 12.38 3.70 8.20
CA GLY A 47 11.05 3.75 8.81
C GLY A 47 10.12 2.64 8.31
N CYS A 48 9.00 2.46 9.02
CA CYS A 48 7.92 1.59 8.57
C CYS A 48 7.02 2.32 7.57
N GLN A 49 6.63 1.64 6.50
CA GLN A 49 5.63 2.09 5.55
C GLN A 49 4.39 1.19 5.58
N VAL A 50 3.29 1.68 5.01
CA VAL A 50 2.07 0.89 4.81
C VAL A 50 2.40 -0.39 4.04
N THR A 51 1.61 -1.44 4.25
CA THR A 51 1.88 -2.80 3.76
C THR A 51 2.13 -2.88 2.26
N ALA A 52 1.35 -2.13 1.49
CA ALA A 52 1.63 -1.91 0.08
C ALA A 52 1.17 -0.53 -0.36
N HIS A 53 1.84 0.08 -1.34
CA HIS A 53 1.39 1.36 -1.88
C HIS A 53 1.83 1.59 -3.32
N GLY A 54 1.14 2.48 -4.01
CA GLY A 54 1.58 2.94 -5.32
C GLY A 54 0.56 3.82 -6.01
N ARG A 55 0.61 3.88 -7.34
CA ARG A 55 -0.22 4.80 -8.12
C ARG A 55 -1.12 4.03 -9.05
N LEU A 56 -2.36 4.52 -9.19
CA LEU A 56 -3.29 4.05 -10.19
C LEU A 56 -2.68 4.25 -11.60
N LYS A 57 -2.67 3.21 -12.42
CA LYS A 57 -2.17 3.21 -13.81
C LYS A 57 -3.33 3.41 -14.80
N ASP A 58 -3.03 3.81 -16.04
CA ASP A 58 -4.07 4.16 -17.03
C ASP A 58 -4.98 2.99 -17.42
N TYR A 59 -4.48 1.76 -17.31
CA TYR A 59 -5.23 0.56 -17.64
C TYR A 59 -6.06 0.02 -16.47
N GLU A 60 -5.93 0.61 -15.28
CA GLU A 60 -6.63 0.19 -14.07
C GLU A 60 -7.94 0.96 -13.93
N ARG A 61 -9.02 0.25 -13.58
CA ARG A 61 -10.38 0.78 -13.52
C ARG A 61 -10.72 1.39 -12.17
N ASN A 62 -10.06 0.93 -11.11
CA ASN A 62 -10.36 1.31 -9.73
C ASN A 62 -9.17 1.05 -8.80
N ASP A 63 -9.31 1.54 -7.57
CA ASP A 63 -8.29 1.43 -6.53
C ASP A 63 -7.97 -0.04 -6.17
N ASP A 64 -8.92 -0.97 -6.33
CA ASP A 64 -8.76 -2.39 -6.00
C ASP A 64 -7.77 -3.09 -6.93
N GLU A 65 -7.86 -2.81 -8.23
CA GLU A 65 -6.91 -3.32 -9.22
C GLU A 65 -5.49 -2.85 -8.94
N ALA A 66 -5.33 -1.56 -8.62
CA ALA A 66 -4.04 -1.02 -8.20
C ALA A 66 -3.53 -1.69 -6.92
N LEU A 67 -4.34 -1.78 -5.88
CA LEU A 67 -3.95 -2.42 -4.61
C LEU A 67 -3.50 -3.87 -4.80
N ILE A 68 -4.26 -4.66 -5.56
CA ILE A 68 -3.92 -6.06 -5.83
C ILE A 68 -2.60 -6.16 -6.61
N ARG A 69 -2.36 -5.25 -7.56
CA ARG A 69 -1.10 -5.20 -8.30
C ARG A 69 0.07 -4.83 -7.39
N GLU A 70 -0.02 -3.74 -6.63
CA GLU A 70 1.06 -3.28 -5.74
C GLU A 70 1.40 -4.37 -4.70
N VAL A 71 0.38 -5.00 -4.10
CA VAL A 71 0.60 -6.15 -3.20
C VAL A 71 1.32 -7.30 -3.93
N SER A 72 0.97 -7.58 -5.19
CA SER A 72 1.64 -8.64 -5.96
C SER A 72 3.09 -8.30 -6.29
N GLU A 73 3.40 -7.03 -6.57
CA GLU A 73 4.74 -6.55 -6.87
C GLU A 73 5.63 -6.53 -5.62
N GLU A 74 5.08 -6.12 -4.47
CA GLU A 74 5.86 -5.88 -3.25
C GLU A 74 5.88 -7.07 -2.27
N LEU A 75 4.81 -7.86 -2.20
CA LEU A 75 4.65 -8.98 -1.26
C LEU A 75 4.47 -10.33 -1.95
N GLY A 76 4.38 -10.34 -3.28
CA GLY A 76 4.24 -11.55 -4.09
C GLY A 76 2.80 -12.01 -4.32
N SER A 77 2.65 -12.88 -5.32
CA SER A 77 1.35 -13.32 -5.84
C SER A 77 0.49 -14.11 -4.84
N GLY A 78 1.13 -14.78 -3.87
CA GLY A 78 0.43 -15.52 -2.81
C GLY A 78 -0.40 -14.60 -1.92
N VAL A 79 0.20 -13.49 -1.46
CA VAL A 79 -0.48 -12.48 -0.64
C VAL A 79 -1.52 -11.74 -1.48
N ALA A 80 -1.19 -11.41 -2.74
CA ALA A 80 -2.14 -10.77 -3.65
C ALA A 80 -3.42 -11.59 -3.89
N CYS A 81 -3.30 -12.92 -3.96
CA CYS A 81 -4.44 -13.82 -4.06
C CYS A 81 -5.36 -13.72 -2.83
N ARG A 82 -4.78 -13.63 -1.62
CA ARG A 82 -5.52 -13.46 -0.37
C ARG A 82 -6.22 -12.11 -0.29
N VAL A 83 -5.51 -11.03 -0.65
CA VAL A 83 -6.08 -9.68 -0.73
C VAL A 83 -7.24 -9.65 -1.72
N ARG A 84 -7.06 -10.19 -2.93
CA ARG A 84 -8.12 -10.25 -3.95
C ARG A 84 -9.38 -10.94 -3.45
N ALA A 85 -9.24 -12.03 -2.69
CA ALA A 85 -10.39 -12.76 -2.16
C ALA A 85 -11.19 -11.98 -1.10
N GLN A 86 -10.62 -10.91 -0.54
CA GLN A 86 -11.18 -10.15 0.58
C GLN A 86 -11.24 -8.63 0.31
N VAL A 87 -10.90 -8.18 -0.90
CA VAL A 87 -10.70 -6.74 -1.23
C VAL A 87 -11.97 -5.91 -1.03
N ASP A 88 -13.14 -6.53 -1.14
CA ASP A 88 -14.44 -5.90 -0.90
C ASP A 88 -14.68 -5.58 0.58
N GLN A 89 -13.94 -6.22 1.50
CA GLN A 89 -14.04 -6.01 2.95
C GLN A 89 -13.11 -4.89 3.44
N LYS A 90 -12.33 -4.27 2.55
CA LYS A 90 -11.44 -3.17 2.93
C LYS A 90 -12.26 -1.99 3.44
N VAL A 91 -11.70 -1.26 4.39
CA VAL A 91 -12.26 0.00 4.90
C VAL A 91 -11.33 1.16 4.56
N VAL A 92 -11.90 2.32 4.26
CA VAL A 92 -11.11 3.53 4.04
C VAL A 92 -10.53 3.96 5.38
N LEU A 93 -9.20 4.05 5.48
CA LEU A 93 -8.52 4.63 6.63
C LEU A 93 -8.40 6.14 6.50
N THR A 94 -7.88 6.59 5.35
CA THR A 94 -7.65 8.00 5.07
C THR A 94 -7.89 8.29 3.61
N GLN A 95 -8.49 9.46 3.33
CA GLN A 95 -8.67 9.96 1.98
C GLN A 95 -8.27 11.43 1.94
N VAL A 96 -7.39 11.77 1.00
CA VAL A 96 -6.89 13.11 0.74
C VAL A 96 -7.22 13.44 -0.70
N ASP A 97 -8.21 14.31 -0.91
CA ASP A 97 -8.67 14.72 -2.25
C ASP A 97 -7.98 16.00 -2.73
N ASP A 98 -6.67 16.12 -2.49
CA ASP A 98 -5.87 17.22 -3.02
C ASP A 98 -5.69 17.03 -4.54
N PRO A 99 -6.13 17.98 -5.40
CA PRO A 99 -6.00 17.85 -6.85
C PRO A 99 -4.55 17.69 -7.33
N SER A 100 -3.58 18.18 -6.55
CA SER A 100 -2.17 18.03 -6.86
C SER A 100 -1.62 16.67 -6.46
N LYS A 101 -2.19 15.99 -5.45
CA LYS A 101 -1.75 14.68 -4.94
C LYS A 101 -2.91 13.93 -4.28
N PRO A 102 -3.84 13.35 -5.06
CA PRO A 102 -4.94 12.59 -4.49
C PRO A 102 -4.42 11.27 -3.90
N VAL A 103 -4.79 10.95 -2.66
CA VAL A 103 -4.34 9.74 -1.96
C VAL A 103 -5.50 9.07 -1.24
N ALA A 104 -5.62 7.75 -1.40
CA ALA A 104 -6.52 6.92 -0.59
C ALA A 104 -5.72 5.81 0.09
N THR A 105 -5.91 5.61 1.39
CA THR A 105 -5.32 4.49 2.12
C THR A 105 -6.43 3.67 2.74
N TYR A 106 -6.33 2.35 2.58
CA TYR A 106 -7.29 1.38 3.02
C TYR A 106 -6.71 0.48 4.09
N HIS A 107 -7.59 -0.09 4.91
CA HIS A 107 -7.28 -1.15 5.84
C HIS A 107 -7.96 -2.44 5.39
N LEU A 108 -7.25 -3.56 5.53
CA LEU A 108 -7.81 -4.88 5.35
C LEU A 108 -7.30 -5.81 6.45
N GLU A 109 -8.19 -6.48 7.15
CA GLU A 109 -7.80 -7.54 8.07
C GLU A 109 -7.69 -8.85 7.30
N LEU A 110 -6.54 -9.53 7.40
CA LEU A 110 -6.32 -10.84 6.79
C LEU A 110 -6.06 -11.90 7.88
N PRO A 111 -6.40 -13.18 7.65
CA PRO A 111 -6.11 -14.29 8.58
C PRO A 111 -4.60 -14.51 8.75
N TRP A 112 -4.09 -14.68 9.97
CA TRP A 112 -2.62 -14.70 10.25
C TRP A 112 -1.78 -15.66 9.41
N GLN A 113 -2.38 -16.66 8.77
CA GLN A 113 -1.72 -17.62 7.89
C GLN A 113 -1.13 -17.02 6.58
N PHE A 114 -1.29 -15.71 6.32
CA PHE A 114 -0.58 -15.05 5.22
C PHE A 114 0.80 -14.49 5.62
N LEU A 115 1.07 -14.36 6.94
CA LEU A 115 2.40 -14.04 7.47
C LEU A 115 3.35 -15.21 7.22
#